data_AF-P92872-F1
#
_entry.id   AF-P92872-F1
#
_cell.length_a   1.000
_cell.length_b   1.000
_cell.length_c   1.000
_cell.angle_alpha   90.00
_cell.angle_beta   90.00
_cell.angle_gamma   90.00
#
_symmetry.space_group_name_H-M   'P 1'
#
loop_
_entity.id
_entity.type
_entity.pdbx_description
1 polymer ?
#
loop_
_entity_poly.entity_id
_entity_poly.type
_entity_poly.pdbx_seq_one_letter_code
_entity_poly.pdbx_strand_id
1 'polypeptide(L)'
;FGSLLGICLATQIITGLLMAMHYTADTTLAFTSVAHTCRNVQFGWLIRNLHANGASMFFICIYLHIGRGLYYGSYLFKETWNTGVILLLTLMATA
;
A
#
# COMPACT_ATOMS: atom_id res chain seq x y z
N PHE A 1 8.28 11.76 6.22
CA PHE A 1 7.91 10.38 5.81
C PHE A 1 6.83 9.74 6.67
N GLY A 2 6.81 9.87 8.01
CA GLY A 2 5.76 9.25 8.84
C GLY A 2 4.32 9.64 8.46
N SER A 3 4.05 10.94 8.26
CA SER A 3 2.74 11.41 7.77
C SER A 3 2.42 10.93 6.36
N LEU A 4 3.43 10.90 5.46
CA LEU A 4 3.28 10.35 4.11
C LEU A 4 2.94 8.85 4.13
N LEU A 5 3.52 8.06 5.05
CA LEU A 5 3.13 6.66 5.25
C LEU A 5 1.66 6.53 5.69
N GLY A 6 1.18 7.43 6.55
CA GLY A 6 -0.23 7.50 6.92
C GLY A 6 -1.14 7.83 5.73
N ILE A 7 -0.73 8.76 4.86
CA ILE A 7 -1.46 9.07 3.62
C ILE A 7 -1.43 7.88 2.66
N CYS A 8 -0.27 7.24 2.45
CA CYS A 8 -0.16 6.02 1.63
C CYS A 8 -1.11 4.93 2.14
N LEU A 9 -1.16 4.71 3.46
CA LEU A 9 -2.08 3.74 4.05
C LEU A 9 -3.54 4.08 3.77
N ALA A 10 -3.96 5.32 4.03
CA ALA A 10 -5.33 5.76 3.76
C ALA A 10 -5.69 5.61 2.27
N THR A 11 -4.80 6.02 1.36
CA THR A 11 -5.00 5.89 -0.09
C THR A 11 -5.09 4.43 -0.52
N GLN A 12 -4.24 3.53 0.00
CA GLN A 12 -4.30 2.10 -0.33
C GLN A 12 -5.59 1.45 0.18
N ILE A 13 -6.05 1.80 1.39
CA ILE A 13 -7.32 1.28 1.93
C ILE A 13 -8.49 1.73 1.06
N ILE A 14 -8.57 3.03 0.73
CA ILE A 14 -9.68 3.57 -0.08
C ILE A 14 -9.68 2.94 -1.48
N THR A 15 -8.55 2.97 -2.18
CA THR A 15 -8.46 2.42 -3.54
C THR A 15 -8.65 0.90 -3.56
N GLY A 16 -8.15 0.19 -2.53
CA GLY A 16 -8.32 -1.24 -2.35
C GLY A 16 -9.78 -1.64 -2.14
N LEU A 17 -10.51 -0.92 -1.28
CA LEU A 17 -11.94 -1.14 -1.08
C LEU A 17 -12.75 -0.89 -2.36
N LEU A 18 -12.43 0.19 -3.09
CA LEU A 18 -13.08 0.47 -4.38
C LEU A 18 -12.86 -0.64 -5.41
N MET A 19 -11.66 -1.23 -5.47
CA MET A 19 -11.41 -2.38 -6.34
C MET A 19 -12.07 -3.66 -5.84
N ALA A 20 -12.09 -3.89 -4.52
CA ALA A 20 -12.67 -5.10 -3.93
C ALA A 20 -14.17 -5.22 -4.23
N MET A 21 -14.90 -4.11 -4.34
CA MET A 21 -16.31 -4.10 -4.75
C MET A 21 -16.56 -4.61 -6.18
N HIS A 22 -15.52 -4.65 -7.03
CA HIS A 22 -15.60 -5.11 -8.43
C HIS A 22 -14.75 -6.35 -8.72
N TYR A 23 -14.04 -6.87 -7.72
CA TYR A 23 -13.18 -8.04 -7.85
C TYR A 23 -13.95 -9.33 -7.56
N THR A 24 -13.66 -10.40 -8.30
CA THR A 24 -14.21 -11.73 -8.05
C THR A 24 -13.09 -12.69 -7.68
N ALA A 25 -13.12 -13.22 -6.46
CA ALA A 25 -12.12 -14.15 -5.93
C ALA A 25 -12.36 -15.61 -6.37
N ASP A 26 -12.50 -15.81 -7.68
CA ASP A 26 -12.59 -17.13 -8.32
C ASP A 26 -11.48 -17.27 -9.38
N THR A 27 -10.79 -18.42 -9.43
CA THR A 27 -9.62 -18.60 -10.31
C THR A 27 -9.94 -18.44 -11.80
N THR A 28 -11.18 -18.69 -12.22
CA THR A 28 -11.62 -18.53 -13.61
C THR A 28 -12.02 -17.08 -13.95
N LEU A 29 -12.35 -16.28 -12.93
CA LEU A 29 -12.87 -14.90 -13.08
C LEU A 29 -11.93 -13.81 -12.55
N ALA A 30 -10.88 -14.14 -11.81
CA ALA A 30 -10.00 -13.16 -11.16
C ALA A 30 -9.38 -12.19 -12.17
N PHE A 31 -8.77 -12.71 -13.24
CA PHE A 31 -8.14 -11.88 -14.26
C PHE A 31 -9.17 -11.04 -15.04
N THR A 32 -10.31 -11.64 -15.41
CA THR A 32 -11.34 -10.97 -16.20
C THR A 32 -12.07 -9.90 -15.40
N SER A 33 -12.27 -10.08 -14.08
CA SER A 33 -12.86 -9.07 -13.19
C SER A 33 -11.97 -7.82 -13.03
N VAL A 34 -10.64 -7.98 -12.98
CA VAL A 34 -9.69 -6.86 -13.00
C VAL A 34 -9.72 -6.14 -14.35
N ALA A 35 -9.74 -6.88 -15.46
CA ALA A 35 -9.85 -6.29 -16.79
C ALA A 35 -11.19 -5.55 -16.98
N HIS A 36 -12.28 -6.12 -16.48
CA HIS A 36 -13.60 -5.49 -16.45
C HIS A 36 -13.56 -4.17 -15.66
N THR A 37 -12.98 -4.17 -14.47
CA THR A 37 -12.80 -2.96 -13.66
C THR A 37 -12.05 -1.88 -14.43
N CYS A 38 -10.95 -2.22 -15.10
CA CYS A 38 -10.18 -1.22 -15.83
C CYS A 38 -10.91 -0.64 -17.06
N ARG A 39 -11.73 -1.43 -17.74
CA ARG A 39 -12.35 -1.04 -19.02
C ARG A 39 -13.76 -0.48 -18.90
N ASN A 40 -14.54 -0.98 -17.93
CA ASN A 40 -15.98 -0.75 -17.88
C ASN A 40 -16.44 0.01 -16.62
N VAL A 41 -15.66 0.00 -15.53
CA VAL A 41 -15.98 0.80 -14.35
C VAL A 41 -15.48 2.23 -14.55
N GLN A 42 -16.33 3.22 -14.23
CA GLN A 42 -15.97 4.64 -14.33
C GLN A 42 -14.72 4.94 -13.50
N PHE A 43 -13.68 5.49 -14.14
CA PHE A 43 -12.35 5.71 -13.54
C PHE A 43 -11.67 4.45 -12.96
N GLY A 44 -12.15 3.24 -13.28
CA GLY A 44 -11.58 2.01 -12.73
C GLY A 44 -10.11 1.81 -13.11
N TRP A 45 -9.71 2.21 -14.32
CA TRP A 45 -8.30 2.21 -14.72
C TRP A 45 -7.45 3.13 -13.83
N LEU A 46 -7.97 4.30 -13.44
CA LEU A 46 -7.25 5.27 -12.62
C LEU A 46 -7.10 4.71 -11.20
N ILE A 47 -8.18 4.19 -10.62
CA ILE A 47 -8.17 3.58 -9.28
C ILE A 47 -7.17 2.42 -9.22
N ARG A 48 -7.19 1.52 -10.22
CA ARG A 48 -6.27 0.39 -10.29
C ARG A 48 -4.81 0.83 -10.43
N ASN A 49 -4.53 1.85 -11.24
CA ASN A 49 -3.18 2.38 -11.38
C ASN A 49 -2.72 3.13 -10.13
N LEU A 50 -3.60 3.87 -9.46
CA LEU A 50 -3.30 4.52 -8.18
C LEU A 50 -2.96 3.48 -7.11
N HIS A 51 -3.73 2.41 -6.98
CA HIS A 51 -3.45 1.36 -6.00
C HIS A 51 -2.13 0.63 -6.28
N ALA A 52 -1.87 0.31 -7.56
CA ALA A 52 -0.64 -0.39 -7.96
C ALA A 52 0.62 0.47 -7.76
N ASN A 53 0.62 1.72 -8.22
CA ASN A 53 1.75 2.62 -8.03
C ASN A 53 1.86 3.14 -6.59
N GLY A 54 0.73 3.25 -5.89
CA GLY A 54 0.66 3.61 -4.48
C GLY A 54 1.40 2.62 -3.58
N ALA A 55 1.37 1.33 -3.91
CA ALA A 55 2.19 0.32 -3.23
C ALA A 55 3.70 0.62 -3.35
N SER A 56 4.20 0.92 -4.55
CA SER A 56 5.60 1.31 -4.76
C SER A 56 5.97 2.59 -4.01
N MET A 57 5.08 3.60 -4.01
CA MET A 57 5.30 4.82 -3.24
C MET A 57 5.35 4.56 -1.74
N PHE A 58 4.56 3.59 -1.24
CA PHE A 58 4.61 3.15 0.15
C PHE A 58 6.01 2.64 0.51
N PHE A 59 6.58 1.77 -0.34
CA PHE A 59 7.94 1.26 -0.14
C PHE A 59 9.02 2.35 -0.23
N ILE A 60 8.90 3.29 -1.16
CA ILE A 60 9.81 4.45 -1.21
C ILE A 60 9.74 5.23 0.11
N CYS A 61 8.52 5.54 0.59
CA CYS A 61 8.32 6.25 1.85
C CYS A 61 8.89 5.48 3.04
N ILE A 62 8.72 4.15 3.10
CA ILE A 62 9.14 3.36 4.27
C ILE A 62 10.65 3.21 4.31
N TYR A 63 11.31 2.99 3.17
CA TYR A 63 12.78 2.93 3.12
C TYR A 63 13.41 4.28 3.48
N LEU A 64 12.86 5.39 3.00
CA LEU A 64 13.32 6.73 3.41
C LEU A 64 13.04 7.00 4.90
N HIS A 65 11.91 6.53 5.43
CA HIS A 65 11.59 6.66 6.85
C HIS A 65 12.58 5.90 7.75
N ILE A 66 12.91 4.66 7.37
CA ILE A 66 13.90 3.81 8.06
C ILE A 66 15.29 4.41 7.94
N GLY A 67 15.71 4.81 6.74
CA GLY A 67 17.02 5.42 6.49
C GLY A 67 17.23 6.68 7.33
N ARG A 68 16.22 7.56 7.42
CA ARG A 68 16.22 8.69 8.34
C ARG A 68 16.41 8.22 9.79
N GLY A 69 15.67 7.20 10.21
CA GLY A 69 15.75 6.67 11.58
C GLY A 69 17.12 6.10 11.94
N LEU A 70 17.80 5.46 11.00
CA LEU A 70 19.18 5.01 11.16
C LEU A 70 20.15 6.19 11.24
N TYR A 71 20.06 7.15 10.32
CA TYR A 71 20.98 8.29 10.24
C TYR A 71 20.95 9.17 11.50
N TYR A 72 19.77 9.42 12.07
CA TYR A 72 19.60 10.26 13.26
C TYR A 72 19.51 9.47 14.58
N GLY A 73 19.83 8.17 14.59
CA GLY A 73 19.80 7.38 15.82
C GLY A 73 18.41 7.20 16.44
N SER A 74 17.33 7.38 15.67
CA SER A 74 15.95 7.26 16.17
C SER A 74 15.59 5.84 16.61
N TYR A 75 16.37 4.82 16.19
CA TYR A 75 16.23 3.44 16.67
C TYR A 75 16.51 3.29 18.18
N LEU A 76 17.10 4.30 18.84
CA LEU A 76 17.27 4.32 20.29
C LEU A 76 15.93 4.36 21.04
N PHE A 77 14.85 4.84 20.41
CA PHE A 77 13.48 4.71 20.91
C PHE A 77 12.95 3.29 20.64
N LYS A 78 13.42 2.33 21.45
CA LYS A 78 13.28 0.88 21.20
C LYS A 78 11.84 0.43 20.94
N GLU A 79 10.88 0.86 21.76
CA GLU A 79 9.47 0.46 21.59
C GLU A 79 8.91 0.94 20.24
N THR A 80 9.16 2.21 19.90
CA THR A 80 8.74 2.81 18.63
C THR A 80 9.43 2.13 17.44
N TRP A 81 10.73 1.82 17.58
CA TRP A 81 11.51 1.16 16.54
C TRP A 81 11.03 -0.28 16.29
N ASN A 82 10.85 -1.07 17.34
CA ASN A 82 10.38 -2.45 17.25
C ASN A 82 8.96 -2.51 16.65
N THR A 83 8.07 -1.59 17.06
CA THR A 83 6.76 -1.44 16.42
C THR A 83 6.90 -1.10 14.94
N GLY A 84 7.82 -0.21 14.58
CA GLY A 84 8.15 0.12 13.19
C GLY A 84 8.63 -1.08 12.36
N VAL A 85 9.43 -1.98 12.95
CA VAL A 85 9.86 -3.23 12.30
C VAL A 85 8.68 -4.15 12.06
N ILE A 86 7.77 -4.30 13.03
CA ILE A 86 6.54 -5.07 12.85
C ILE A 86 5.70 -4.47 11.72
N LEU A 87 5.52 -3.14 11.70
CA LEU A 87 4.79 -2.45 10.62
C LEU A 87 5.41 -2.69 9.24
N LEU A 88 6.75 -2.68 9.13
CA LEU A 88 7.45 -3.02 7.89
C LEU A 88 7.14 -4.45 7.44
N LEU A 89 7.24 -5.43 8.34
CA LEU A 89 6.98 -6.84 8.01
C LEU A 89 5.51 -7.06 7.62
N THR A 90 4.56 -6.41 8.31
CA THR A 90 3.14 -6.46 7.96
C THR A 90 2.88 -5.84 6.59
N LEU A 91 3.52 -4.71 6.26
CA LEU A 91 3.44 -4.11 4.92
C LEU A 91 3.96 -5.07 3.84
N MET A 92 5.11 -5.71 4.08
CA MET A 92 5.71 -6.68 3.15
C MET A 92 4.82 -7.90 2.92
N ALA A 93 4.12 -8.39 3.95
CA ALA A 93 3.19 -9.50 3.82
C ALA A 93 1.90 -9.12 3.08
N THR A 94 1.55 -7.83 3.08
CA THR A 94 0.29 -7.33 2.47
C THR A 94 0.45 -6.99 0.99
N ALA A 95 1.62 -6.52 0.58
CA ALA A 95 1.93 -6.08 -0.78
C ALA A 95 2.28 -7.25 -1.72
#